data_AF-A0A1F7FNC4-F1
#
_entry.id   AF-A0A1F7FNC4-F1
#
_cell.length_a   1.000
_cell.length_b   1.000
_cell.length_c   1.000
_cell.angle_alpha   90.00
_cell.angle_beta   90.00
_cell.angle_gamma   90.00
#
_symmetry.space_group_name_H-M   'P 1'
#
loop_
_entity.id
_entity.type
_entity.pdbx_description
1 polymer ?
#
loop_
_entity_poly.entity_id
_entity_poly.type
_entity_poly.pdbx_seq_one_letter_code
_entity_poly.pdbx_strand_id
1 'polypeptide(L)'
;MYAFAPRVYLTRSGNNWNFEIVVKRRDMQSMFSNRFEITARRDPVTEPAPAAELVAMAKDYVENMTRATQTRNQEEIIVLQNRLESSAAYLLSVFAATDCDTRSEILAALPADNPLTRSLRSINQFENLHK
;
A
#
# COMPACT_ATOMS: atom_id res chain seq x y z
N MET A 1 33.22 -1.38 -12.95
CA MET A 1 32.07 -1.67 -13.84
C MET A 1 30.91 -0.81 -13.37
N TYR A 2 30.58 0.27 -14.10
CA TYR A 2 29.48 1.19 -13.71
C TYR A 2 28.24 0.85 -14.55
N ALA A 3 27.21 0.29 -13.90
CA ALA A 3 25.90 0.11 -14.51
C ALA A 3 25.10 1.41 -14.36
N PHE A 4 24.49 1.89 -15.44
CA PHE A 4 23.55 3.02 -15.38
C PHE A 4 22.31 2.59 -14.59
N ALA A 5 21.81 3.46 -13.71
CA ALA A 5 20.56 3.18 -13.00
C ALA A 5 19.43 2.96 -14.03
N PRO A 6 18.66 1.86 -13.92
CA PRO A 6 17.56 1.58 -14.84
C PRO A 6 16.53 2.70 -14.77
N ARG A 7 15.99 3.07 -15.92
CA ARG A 7 14.83 3.98 -15.98
C ARG A 7 13.57 3.13 -15.86
N VAL A 8 12.72 3.48 -14.89
CA VAL A 8 11.44 2.81 -14.66
C VAL A 8 10.33 3.78 -15.01
N TYR A 9 9.46 3.38 -15.93
CA TYR A 9 8.26 4.12 -16.28
C TYR A 9 7.04 3.37 -15.74
N LEU A 10 6.22 4.10 -14.99
CA LEU A 10 4.94 3.61 -14.49
C LEU A 10 3.84 4.23 -15.35
N THR A 11 3.06 3.40 -16.03
CA THR A 11 1.89 3.88 -16.77
C THR A 11 0.64 3.17 -16.28
N ARG A 12 -0.41 3.98 -16.02
CA ARG A 12 -1.73 3.49 -15.64
C ARG A 12 -2.51 3.19 -16.91
N SER A 13 -2.92 1.94 -17.11
CA SER A 13 -3.72 1.53 -18.26
C SER A 13 -4.90 0.66 -17.82
N GLY A 14 -6.07 1.29 -17.68
CA GLY A 14 -7.29 0.61 -17.24
C GLY A 14 -7.13 -0.09 -15.88
N ASN A 15 -7.32 -1.41 -15.87
CA ASN A 15 -7.15 -2.28 -14.71
C ASN A 15 -5.73 -2.84 -14.54
N ASN A 16 -4.72 -2.32 -15.25
CA ASN A 16 -3.36 -2.82 -15.14
C ASN A 16 -2.39 -1.72 -14.71
N TRP A 17 -1.38 -2.12 -13.94
CA TRP A 17 -0.15 -1.35 -13.76
C TRP A 17 0.87 -1.89 -14.74
N ASN A 18 1.36 -1.00 -15.62
CA ASN A 18 2.41 -1.34 -16.57
C ASN A 18 3.72 -0.76 -16.05
N PHE A 19 4.68 -1.64 -15.79
CA PHE A 19 6.05 -1.28 -15.46
C PHE A 19 6.93 -1.52 -16.68
N GLU A 20 7.56 -0.46 -17.16
CA GLU A 20 8.58 -0.55 -18.20
C GLU A 20 9.95 -0.26 -17.58
N ILE A 21 10.83 -1.27 -17.58
CA ILE A 21 12.21 -1.13 -17.10
C ILE A 21 13.14 -1.12 -18.31
N VAL A 22 13.84 -0.01 -18.52
CA VAL A 22 14.80 0.16 -19.61
C VAL A 22 16.22 0.11 -19.06
N VAL A 23 16.96 -0.93 -19.44
CA VAL A 23 18.38 -1.09 -19.10
C VAL A 23 19.24 -0.81 -20.33
N LYS A 24 20.04 0.27 -20.29
CA LYS A 24 21.02 0.60 -21.32
C LYS A 24 22.41 0.11 -20.90
N ARG A 25 23.01 -0.78 -21.68
CA ARG A 25 24.41 -1.18 -21.47
C ARG A 25 25.37 -0.17 -22.08
N ARG A 26 26.52 0.05 -21.43
CA ARG A 26 27.54 1.04 -21.85
C ARG A 26 28.34 0.60 -23.08
N ASP A 27 28.44 -0.71 -23.31
CA ASP A 27 29.27 -1.35 -24.34
C ASP A 27 28.54 -1.63 -25.66
N MET A 28 27.24 -1.36 -25.73
CA MET A 28 26.43 -1.60 -26.93
C MET A 28 25.98 -0.25 -27.49
N GLN A 29 26.55 0.15 -28.63
CA GLN A 29 26.22 1.40 -29.35
C GLN A 29 24.74 1.43 -29.75
N SER A 30 23.87 1.86 -28.85
CA SER A 30 22.45 2.23 -29.07
C SER A 30 21.50 1.22 -29.74
N MET A 31 21.99 0.08 -30.25
CA MET A 31 21.22 -0.84 -31.09
C MET A 31 20.45 -1.91 -30.30
N PHE A 32 20.80 -2.15 -29.04
CA PHE A 32 20.18 -3.20 -28.23
C PHE A 32 19.78 -2.66 -26.86
N SER A 33 18.47 -2.50 -26.64
CA SER A 33 17.87 -2.22 -25.34
C SER A 33 17.10 -3.44 -24.85
N ASN A 34 17.34 -3.88 -23.62
CA ASN A 34 16.46 -4.86 -22.98
C ASN A 34 15.25 -4.12 -22.41
N ARG A 35 14.07 -4.42 -22.95
CA ARG A 35 12.78 -3.96 -22.41
C ARG A 35 12.16 -5.12 -21.64
N PHE A 36 11.96 -4.91 -20.34
CA PHE A 36 11.13 -5.78 -19.53
C PHE A 36 9.80 -5.08 -19.32
N GLU A 37 8.73 -5.69 -19.84
CA GLU A 37 7.37 -5.25 -19.60
C GLU A 37 6.77 -6.17 -18.54
N ILE A 38 6.49 -5.60 -17.37
CA ILE A 38 5.76 -6.29 -16.30
C ILE A 38 4.35 -5.70 -16.31
N THR A 39 3.39 -6.48 -16.76
CA THR A 39 1.97 -6.14 -16.65
C THR A 39 1.43 -6.78 -15.38
N ALA A 40 1.27 -5.99 -14.33
CA ALA A 40 0.54 -6.42 -13.15
C ALA A 40 -0.95 -6.20 -13.43
N ARG A 41 -1.68 -7.30 -13.65
CA ARG A 41 -3.14 -7.25 -13.70
C ARG A 41 -3.63 -6.92 -12.30
N ARG A 42 -4.52 -5.94 -12.18
CA ARG A 42 -5.25 -5.74 -10.92
C ARG A 42 -6.08 -6.99 -10.71
N ASP A 43 -5.87 -7.66 -9.58
CA ASP A 43 -6.71 -8.78 -9.20
C ASP A 43 -8.17 -8.33 -9.22
N PRO A 44 -9.10 -9.20 -9.67
CA PRO A 44 -10.52 -8.93 -9.50
C PRO A 44 -10.75 -8.54 -8.03
N VAL A 45 -11.55 -7.50 -7.79
CA VAL A 45 -11.92 -7.09 -6.42
C VAL A 45 -12.74 -8.25 -5.85
N THR A 46 -12.04 -9.18 -5.21
CA THR A 46 -12.60 -10.46 -4.76
C THR A 46 -12.75 -10.34 -3.26
N GLU A 47 -13.90 -9.82 -2.84
CA GLU A 47 -14.29 -9.70 -1.43
C GLU A 47 -13.26 -8.93 -0.56
N PRO A 48 -13.59 -8.52 0.68
CA PRO A 48 -12.57 -7.99 1.56
C PRO A 48 -11.41 -8.99 1.67
N ALA A 49 -10.17 -8.45 1.69
CA ALA A 49 -8.99 -9.28 1.92
C ALA A 49 -9.19 -10.17 3.16
N PRO A 50 -8.61 -11.38 3.20
CA PRO A 50 -8.72 -12.28 4.34
C PRO A 50 -8.44 -11.55 5.67
N ALA A 51 -9.16 -11.92 6.73
CA ALA A 51 -9.05 -11.29 8.05
C ALA A 51 -7.58 -11.12 8.52
N ALA A 52 -6.76 -12.17 8.34
CA ALA A 52 -5.35 -12.16 8.68
C ALA A 52 -4.55 -11.07 7.93
N GLU A 53 -4.88 -10.81 6.67
CA GLU A 53 -4.23 -9.77 5.86
C GLU A 53 -4.64 -8.36 6.29
N LEU A 54 -5.91 -8.17 6.66
CA LEU A 54 -6.39 -6.88 7.18
C LEU A 54 -5.72 -6.53 8.52
N VAL A 55 -5.58 -7.52 9.41
CA VAL A 55 -4.88 -7.36 10.68
C VAL A 55 -3.39 -7.12 10.46
N ALA A 56 -2.75 -7.83 9.52
CA ALA A 56 -1.37 -7.58 9.13
C ALA A 56 -1.19 -6.16 8.59
N MET A 57 -2.11 -5.67 7.75
CA MET A 57 -2.08 -4.31 7.21
C MET A 57 -2.19 -3.25 8.31
N ALA A 58 -3.01 -3.48 9.33
CA ALA A 58 -3.10 -2.60 10.49
C ALA A 58 -1.78 -2.54 11.27
N LYS A 59 -1.09 -3.68 11.45
CA LYS A 59 0.24 -3.74 12.09
C LYS A 59 1.31 -3.04 11.24
N ASP A 60 1.33 -3.29 9.93
CA ASP A 60 2.24 -2.65 8.98
C ASP A 60 2.03 -1.13 8.93
N TYR A 61 0.79 -0.65 9.08
CA TYR A 61 0.51 0.77 9.18
C TYR A 61 1.22 1.39 10.40
N VAL A 62 1.18 0.74 11.56
CA VAL A 62 1.88 1.22 12.77
C VAL A 62 3.39 1.18 12.61
N GLU A 63 3.92 0.13 11.97
CA GLU A 63 5.35 0.02 11.70
C GLU A 63 5.81 1.13 10.75
N ASN A 64 5.09 1.36 9.65
CA ASN A 64 5.43 2.40 8.68
C ASN A 64 5.30 3.81 9.30
N MET A 65 4.34 4.03 10.20
CA MET A 65 4.22 5.29 10.95
C MET A 65 5.44 5.51 11.84
N THR A 66 5.86 4.47 12.57
CA THR A 66 7.05 4.51 13.41
C THR A 66 8.30 4.81 12.58
N ARG A 67 8.49 4.08 11.47
CA ARG A 67 9.60 4.28 10.53
C ARG A 67 9.61 5.70 9.96
N ALA A 68 8.45 6.24 9.59
CA ALA A 68 8.33 7.59 9.03
C ALA A 68 8.78 8.67 10.02
N THR A 69 8.56 8.45 11.34
CA THR A 69 9.04 9.38 12.37
C THR A 69 10.54 9.25 12.68
N GLN A 70 11.14 8.10 12.36
CA GLN A 70 12.54 7.80 12.69
C GLN A 70 13.51 8.11 11.54
N THR A 71 13.08 7.95 10.29
CA THR A 71 13.94 8.19 9.14
C THR A 71 14.20 9.69 8.94
N ARG A 72 15.40 10.00 8.46
CA ARG A 72 15.81 11.37 8.06
C ARG A 72 15.89 11.53 6.54
N ASN A 73 15.62 10.46 5.79
CA ASN A 73 15.65 10.47 4.34
C ASN A 73 14.31 10.98 3.78
N GLN A 74 14.32 12.14 3.11
CA GLN A 74 13.12 12.78 2.57
C GLN A 74 12.39 11.92 1.52
N GLU A 75 13.12 11.20 0.68
CA GLU A 75 12.50 10.33 -0.34
C GLU A 75 11.79 9.14 0.33
N GLU A 76 12.40 8.58 1.37
CA GLU A 76 11.81 7.49 2.14
C GLU A 76 10.57 7.95 2.91
N ILE A 77 10.58 9.17 3.47
CA ILE A 77 9.41 9.76 4.13
C ILE A 77 8.22 9.84 3.16
N ILE A 78 8.43 10.31 1.93
CA ILE A 78 7.37 10.42 0.93
C ILE A 78 6.80 9.03 0.59
N VAL A 79 7.65 8.03 0.42
CA VAL A 79 7.20 6.65 0.15
C VAL A 79 6.39 6.10 1.32
N LEU A 80 6.85 6.32 2.56
CA LEU A 80 6.14 5.86 3.75
C LEU A 80 4.79 6.57 3.93
N GLN A 81 4.71 7.88 3.66
CA GLN A 81 3.45 8.63 3.68
C GLN A 81 2.45 8.09 2.66
N ASN A 82 2.86 7.85 1.42
CA ASN A 82 1.99 7.25 0.39
C ASN A 82 1.48 5.87 0.80
N ARG A 83 2.31 5.06 1.46
CA ARG A 83 1.92 3.75 2.00
C ARG A 83 0.90 3.89 3.13
N LEU A 84 1.13 4.81 4.07
CA LEU A 84 0.21 5.09 5.17
C LEU A 84 -1.17 5.52 4.66
N GLU A 85 -1.20 6.45 3.69
CA GLU A 85 -2.44 6.90 3.07
C GLU A 85 -3.18 5.77 2.35
N SER A 86 -2.45 4.95 1.59
CA SER A 86 -3.03 3.81 0.85
C SER A 86 -3.62 2.77 1.79
N SER A 87 -2.89 2.37 2.84
CA SER A 87 -3.36 1.40 3.83
C SER A 87 -4.55 1.95 4.63
N ALA A 88 -4.51 3.22 5.03
CA ALA A 88 -5.62 3.88 5.72
C ALA A 88 -6.89 3.90 4.85
N ALA A 89 -6.76 4.33 3.59
CA ALA A 89 -7.88 4.39 2.65
C ALA A 89 -8.49 3.00 2.41
N TYR A 90 -7.65 1.97 2.24
CA TYR A 90 -8.12 0.61 2.05
C TYR A 90 -8.87 0.09 3.29
N LEU A 91 -8.25 0.18 4.47
CA LEU A 91 -8.90 -0.24 5.73
C LEU A 91 -10.25 0.47 5.91
N LEU A 92 -10.32 1.79 5.71
CA LEU A 92 -11.58 2.55 5.81
C LEU A 92 -12.66 2.05 4.85
N SER A 93 -12.29 1.67 3.63
CA SER A 93 -13.25 1.22 2.62
C SER A 93 -13.86 -0.16 2.89
N VAL A 94 -13.12 -1.05 3.56
CA VAL A 94 -13.55 -2.44 3.79
C VAL A 94 -14.07 -2.70 5.20
N PHE A 95 -13.73 -1.82 6.16
CA PHE A 95 -13.95 -2.06 7.59
C PHE A 95 -15.41 -2.31 7.97
N ALA A 96 -16.36 -1.57 7.41
CA ALA A 96 -17.79 -1.75 7.71
C ALA A 96 -18.31 -3.14 7.30
N ALA A 97 -17.83 -3.65 6.16
CA ALA A 97 -18.19 -4.96 5.62
C ALA A 97 -17.45 -6.13 6.29
N THR A 98 -16.47 -5.83 7.15
CA THR A 98 -15.68 -6.84 7.86
C THR A 98 -16.44 -7.37 9.08
N ASP A 99 -16.20 -8.62 9.46
CA ASP A 99 -16.80 -9.22 10.65
C ASP A 99 -16.35 -8.53 11.96
N CYS A 100 -17.06 -8.81 13.06
CA CYS A 100 -16.86 -8.12 14.33
C CYS A 100 -15.52 -8.47 15.00
N ASP A 101 -15.04 -9.71 14.84
CA ASP A 101 -13.83 -10.19 15.50
C ASP A 101 -12.61 -9.55 14.81
N THR A 102 -12.56 -9.60 13.48
CA THR A 102 -11.52 -8.96 12.68
C THR A 102 -11.48 -7.45 12.91
N ARG A 103 -12.65 -6.77 12.99
CA ARG A 103 -12.69 -5.33 13.33
C ARG A 103 -12.07 -5.03 14.69
N SER A 104 -12.31 -5.89 15.68
CA SER A 104 -11.77 -5.75 17.02
C SER A 104 -10.24 -5.95 17.02
N GLU A 105 -9.75 -6.93 16.28
CA GLU A 105 -8.31 -7.17 16.11
C GLU A 105 -7.59 -6.01 15.40
N ILE A 106 -8.19 -5.45 14.34
CA ILE A 106 -7.66 -4.27 13.64
C ILE A 106 -7.56 -3.09 14.61
N LEU A 107 -8.62 -2.82 15.39
CA LEU A 107 -8.62 -1.71 16.35
C LEU A 107 -7.62 -1.91 17.49
N ALA A 108 -7.38 -3.16 17.91
CA ALA A 108 -6.39 -3.49 18.93
C ALA A 108 -4.94 -3.31 18.43
N ALA A 109 -4.70 -3.48 17.13
CA ALA A 109 -3.38 -3.29 16.53
C ALA A 109 -3.01 -1.80 16.39
N LEU A 110 -3.98 -0.89 16.33
CA LEU A 110 -3.74 0.54 16.08
C LEU A 110 -3.64 1.37 17.37
N PRO A 111 -2.79 2.42 17.41
CA PRO A 111 -2.69 3.32 18.56
C PRO A 111 -4.03 4.04 18.81
N ALA A 112 -4.43 4.17 20.07
CA ALA A 112 -5.72 4.75 20.45
C ALA A 112 -5.94 6.18 19.93
N ASP A 113 -4.89 6.99 19.90
CA ASP A 113 -4.94 8.42 19.53
C ASP A 113 -4.66 8.67 18.03
N ASN A 114 -4.55 7.62 17.21
CA ASN A 114 -4.31 7.78 15.78
C ASN A 114 -5.61 8.23 15.05
N PRO A 115 -5.52 9.16 14.08
CA PRO A 115 -6.66 9.57 13.26
C PRO A 115 -7.40 8.40 12.58
N LEU A 116 -6.68 7.40 12.09
CA LEU A 116 -7.26 6.21 11.48
C LEU A 116 -8.11 5.44 12.50
N THR A 117 -7.58 5.19 13.70
CA THR A 117 -8.30 4.50 14.79
C THR A 117 -9.59 5.22 15.15
N ARG A 118 -9.57 6.55 15.20
CA ARG A 118 -10.76 7.36 15.49
C ARG A 118 -11.83 7.18 14.41
N SER A 119 -11.44 7.25 13.14
CA SER A 119 -12.36 7.04 12.02
C SER A 119 -12.95 5.63 12.02
N LEU A 120 -12.14 4.60 12.24
CA LEU A 120 -12.62 3.21 12.30
C LEU A 120 -13.56 2.98 13.49
N ARG A 121 -13.29 3.57 14.66
CA ARG A 121 -14.21 3.53 15.80
C ARG A 121 -15.55 4.19 15.49
N SER A 122 -15.53 5.33 14.79
CA SER A 122 -16.76 6.00 14.36
C SER A 122 -17.59 5.12 13.43
N ILE A 123 -16.94 4.45 12.46
CA ILE A 123 -17.62 3.48 11.59
C ILE A 123 -18.18 2.33 12.43
N ASN A 124 -17.39 1.76 13.34
CA ASN A 124 -17.85 0.66 14.18
C ASN A 124 -19.07 1.03 15.05
N GLN A 125 -19.07 2.25 15.60
CA GLN A 125 -20.18 2.76 16.40
C GLN A 125 -21.44 2.92 15.55
N PHE A 126 -21.31 3.47 14.34
CA PHE A 126 -22.41 3.59 13.39
C PHE A 126 -23.00 2.21 13.07
N GLU A 127 -22.18 1.24 12.68
CA GLU A 127 -22.62 -0.13 12.38
C GLU A 127 -23.32 -0.79 13.56
N ASN A 128 -22.88 -0.54 14.80
CA ASN A 128 -23.53 -1.11 15.98
C ASN A 128 -24.88 -0.46 16.32
N LEU A 129 -25.12 0.78 15.89
CA LEU A 129 -26.41 1.47 16.07
C LEU A 129 -27.45 1.10 15.00
N HIS A 130 -27.01 0.56 13.87
CA HIS A 130 -27.85 0.22 12.72
C HIS A 130 -28.00 -1.30 12.49
N LYS A 131 -27.60 -2.11 13.47
CA LYS A 131 -27.97 -3.53 13.60
C LYS A 131 -29.31 -3.67 14.31
#